data_AF-A0A6J1ZJV7-F1
#
_entry.id   AF-A0A6J1ZJV7-F1
#
_cell.length_a   1.000
_cell.length_b   1.000
_cell.length_c   1.000
_cell.angle_alpha   90.00
_cell.angle_beta   90.00
_cell.angle_gamma   90.00
#
_symmetry.space_group_name_H-M   'P 1'
#
loop_
_entity.id
_entity.type
_entity.pdbx_description
1 polymer ?
#
loop_
_entity_poly.entity_id
_entity_poly.type
_entity_poly.pdbx_seq_one_letter_code
_entity_poly.pdbx_strand_id
1 'polypeptide(L)'
;MSPTISHKDNSRQRRPGTFNHSLDMKSGPLPPGGWEDSHPELVGGEGDKEALLRDTGTGDFSKPPRSCRAELSSILLLLFLYVLQGIPLGLAGSIPLILQSKNVSYTDQAFFSFVFWPFSLKLLWAPLVDAVYFRNFGRRKSWLVPTQYILGLFMIYLSTQVDHLLGNTDGRTPDVIALTVTFFLFEFLAATQDIAVDGWALTMLSRENVGYASTCNSVGQTAGYFLGNVLFLALESADFCNKYLRFQPQPRGIVTLSDFLFFWGTVFLITTTLVALLKKENKEVSVGKEETQGITDTYKLLFAIIKMPAVLTFCLLILTAKIGFSAADAVTGLKLVEEGVPKEHLALLAVPMVPLQIILPLIISKYTAGPQPLNIFYKAMPYRLLLGLEYALLVWWTPKVEHQGGFPVYYYIIVLLSYALHQLCKKLGGSCVTALDGYYVESIICVFIGFCWWFFLGPKLKKLQDEGPSSWKCKRSN
;
A
#
# COMPACT_ATOMS: atom_id res chain seq x y z
N MET A 1 -68.59 -11.46 6.07
CA MET A 1 -67.98 -12.80 6.08
C MET A 1 -66.56 -12.67 6.59
N SER A 2 -66.31 -13.00 7.86
CA SER A 2 -65.03 -13.61 8.27
C SER A 2 -65.16 -15.12 8.00
N PRO A 3 -64.09 -15.85 7.66
CA PRO A 3 -62.93 -16.14 8.54
C PRO A 3 -61.56 -16.00 7.80
N THR A 4 -60.33 -16.06 8.33
CA THR A 4 -59.72 -16.13 9.68
C THR A 4 -58.18 -16.32 9.49
N ILE A 5 -57.35 -15.46 10.13
CA ILE A 5 -56.05 -15.70 10.83
C ILE A 5 -54.85 -16.22 10.00
N SER A 6 -53.62 -15.67 10.04
CA SER A 6 -52.68 -15.51 11.19
C SER A 6 -51.58 -14.48 10.85
N HIS A 7 -51.46 -13.33 11.53
CA HIS A 7 -50.67 -13.02 12.74
C HIS A 7 -49.22 -13.55 12.80
N LYS A 8 -48.24 -12.62 12.79
CA LYS A 8 -47.35 -12.36 13.95
C LYS A 8 -46.61 -11.01 13.83
N ASP A 9 -47.12 -10.02 14.57
CA ASP A 9 -46.36 -8.89 15.10
C ASP A 9 -45.38 -9.38 16.17
N ASN A 10 -44.21 -8.75 16.36
CA ASN A 10 -44.12 -7.57 17.22
C ASN A 10 -42.67 -7.11 17.47
N SER A 11 -42.50 -5.80 17.29
CA SER A 11 -41.63 -4.86 17.97
C SER A 11 -40.80 -5.31 19.18
N ARG A 12 -39.54 -4.83 19.26
CA ARG A 12 -39.00 -4.21 20.49
C ARG A 12 -37.86 -3.21 20.22
N GLN A 13 -38.22 -1.93 20.36
CA GLN A 13 -37.52 -0.80 21.00
C GLN A 13 -36.03 -0.54 20.71
N ARG A 14 -35.78 0.56 19.98
CA ARG A 14 -34.56 1.39 20.05
C ARG A 14 -34.60 2.29 21.29
N ARG A 15 -33.50 2.38 22.04
CA ARG A 15 -33.23 3.48 23.00
C ARG A 15 -32.26 4.49 22.37
N PRO A 16 -32.51 5.80 22.45
CA PRO A 16 -31.51 6.83 22.17
C PRO A 16 -30.71 7.16 23.44
N GLY A 17 -29.39 7.08 23.38
CA GLY A 17 -28.49 7.48 24.47
C GLY A 17 -28.14 8.96 24.37
N THR A 18 -28.57 9.73 25.37
CA THR A 18 -28.31 11.16 25.56
C THR A 18 -26.89 11.36 26.10
N PHE A 19 -26.06 12.16 25.41
CA PHE A 19 -24.79 12.67 25.94
C PHE A 19 -25.07 13.93 26.76
N ASN A 20 -24.87 13.87 28.08
CA ASN A 20 -24.80 15.06 28.93
C ASN A 20 -23.42 15.13 29.59
N HIS A 21 -22.75 16.26 29.37
CA HIS A 21 -21.50 16.64 30.00
C HIS A 21 -21.83 17.49 31.22
N SER A 22 -21.47 17.05 32.43
CA SER A 22 -21.43 17.92 33.61
C SER A 22 -20.34 17.43 34.56
N LEU A 23 -19.22 18.15 34.54
CA LEU A 23 -18.18 18.10 35.57
C LEU A 23 -18.72 18.84 36.78
N ASP A 24 -18.77 18.18 37.94
CA ASP A 24 -18.92 18.88 39.22
C ASP A 24 -17.87 18.34 40.19
N MET A 25 -16.96 19.23 40.59
CA MET A 25 -15.95 19.00 41.62
C MET A 25 -16.63 19.12 42.98
N LYS A 26 -16.46 18.12 43.87
CA LYS A 26 -16.36 18.37 45.32
C LYS A 26 -15.74 17.20 46.07
N SER A 27 -14.68 17.55 46.78
CA SER A 27 -13.92 16.80 47.77
C SER A 27 -14.67 16.64 49.10
N GLY A 28 -14.59 15.46 49.72
CA GLY A 28 -14.92 15.24 51.14
C GLY A 28 -14.56 13.82 51.61
N PRO A 29 -14.12 13.58 52.87
CA PRO A 29 -13.52 12.32 53.29
C PRO A 29 -14.55 11.29 53.82
N LEU A 30 -14.25 10.00 53.62
CA LEU A 30 -14.96 8.84 54.19
C LEU A 30 -14.53 8.58 55.65
N PRO A 31 -15.44 8.14 56.55
CA PRO A 31 -15.07 7.51 57.82
C PRO A 31 -15.12 5.96 57.76
N PRO A 32 -14.48 5.24 58.71
CA PRO A 32 -14.22 3.80 58.62
C PRO A 32 -15.08 2.92 59.56
N GLY A 33 -15.06 1.60 59.28
CA GLY A 33 -15.59 0.52 60.14
C GLY A 33 -16.86 -0.11 59.57
N GLY A 34 -17.06 -1.42 59.55
CA GLY A 34 -16.35 -2.58 60.10
C GLY A 34 -17.30 -3.79 60.01
N TRP A 35 -16.83 -4.92 60.51
CA TRP A 35 -17.56 -6.14 60.90
C TRP A 35 -17.60 -7.31 59.91
N GLU A 36 -16.96 -8.38 60.41
CA GLU A 36 -16.88 -9.77 60.00
C GLU A 36 -18.26 -10.45 60.00
N ASP A 37 -18.43 -11.53 59.22
CA ASP A 37 -18.82 -12.80 59.83
C ASP A 37 -18.59 -14.07 58.96
N SER A 38 -18.01 -15.02 59.68
CA SER A 38 -17.71 -16.45 59.55
C SER A 38 -18.57 -17.44 58.70
N HIS A 39 -17.83 -18.45 58.17
CA HIS A 39 -18.06 -19.81 57.59
C HIS A 39 -19.26 -20.68 58.11
N PRO A 40 -19.62 -21.90 57.58
CA PRO A 40 -18.80 -22.90 56.84
C PRO A 40 -19.45 -23.77 55.72
N GLU A 41 -18.56 -24.58 55.14
CA GLU A 41 -18.58 -25.72 54.20
C GLU A 41 -19.84 -26.61 54.00
N LEU A 42 -20.04 -27.08 52.75
CA LEU A 42 -20.36 -28.49 52.45
C LEU A 42 -20.07 -28.87 50.99
N VAL A 43 -19.53 -30.08 50.84
CA VAL A 43 -18.91 -30.75 49.69
C VAL A 43 -19.94 -31.44 48.79
N GLY A 44 -19.72 -31.46 47.47
CA GLY A 44 -20.39 -32.41 46.56
C GLY A 44 -20.35 -31.98 45.09
N GLY A 45 -19.65 -32.72 44.24
CA GLY A 45 -19.27 -32.29 42.89
C GLY A 45 -20.35 -32.36 41.81
N GLU A 46 -20.32 -31.36 40.94
CA GLU A 46 -20.67 -31.45 39.53
C GLU A 46 -19.52 -30.83 38.72
N GLY A 47 -18.52 -31.65 38.43
CA GLY A 47 -17.60 -31.39 37.33
C GLY A 47 -18.35 -31.49 36.01
N ASP A 48 -17.96 -30.65 35.06
CA ASP A 48 -18.25 -30.72 33.61
C ASP A 48 -19.30 -29.78 33.00
N LYS A 49 -19.70 -28.67 33.64
CA LYS A 49 -20.45 -27.60 32.94
C LYS A 49 -20.03 -26.13 33.13
N GLU A 50 -18.98 -25.82 33.89
CA GLU A 50 -18.54 -24.42 34.14
C GLU A 50 -17.15 -24.07 33.58
N ALA A 51 -16.77 -24.60 32.42
CA ALA A 51 -15.51 -24.22 31.75
C ALA A 51 -15.67 -23.20 30.60
N LEU A 52 -16.85 -22.58 30.43
CA LEU A 52 -17.13 -21.74 29.24
C LEU A 52 -17.46 -20.27 29.49
N LEU A 53 -17.42 -19.77 30.73
CA LEU A 53 -17.58 -18.35 31.02
C LEU A 53 -16.70 -17.92 32.19
N ARG A 54 -15.38 -17.85 31.98
CA ARG A 54 -14.52 -17.04 32.85
C ARG A 54 -14.36 -15.66 32.22
N ASP A 55 -15.34 -14.83 32.56
CA ASP A 55 -15.26 -13.38 32.50
C ASP A 55 -14.16 -12.93 33.47
N THR A 56 -12.94 -12.73 32.97
CA THR A 56 -11.89 -12.05 33.72
C THR A 56 -12.15 -10.54 33.67
N GLY A 57 -13.15 -10.13 34.45
CA GLY A 57 -13.35 -8.75 34.87
C GLY A 57 -12.89 -8.58 36.31
N THR A 58 -11.58 -8.49 36.54
CA THR A 58 -10.95 -7.74 37.65
C THR A 58 -9.47 -7.56 37.34
N GLY A 59 -9.09 -6.44 36.74
CA GLY A 59 -7.67 -6.06 36.62
C GLY A 59 -7.20 -5.31 35.36
N ASP A 60 -8.07 -4.94 34.41
CA ASP A 60 -7.67 -4.02 33.33
C ASP A 60 -8.45 -2.72 33.48
N PHE A 61 -7.96 -1.83 34.35
CA PHE A 61 -8.30 -0.42 34.28
C PHE A 61 -7.91 0.07 32.89
N SER A 62 -8.88 0.08 31.97
CA SER A 62 -9.07 1.07 30.91
C SER A 62 -7.83 1.91 30.64
N LYS A 63 -6.87 1.38 29.86
CA LYS A 63 -5.94 2.27 29.17
C LYS A 63 -6.82 3.19 28.31
N PRO A 64 -6.79 4.52 28.52
CA PRO A 64 -7.60 5.42 27.70
C PRO A 64 -7.24 5.18 26.22
N PRO A 65 -8.21 5.32 25.29
CA PRO A 65 -7.92 5.21 23.87
C PRO A 65 -6.72 6.09 23.56
N ARG A 66 -5.63 5.47 23.07
CA ARG A 66 -4.41 6.22 22.76
C ARG A 66 -4.77 7.17 21.62
N SER A 67 -4.93 8.45 21.99
CA SER A 67 -5.18 9.53 21.02
C SER A 67 -4.17 9.44 19.88
N CYS A 68 -4.58 9.79 18.66
CA CYS A 68 -3.70 9.83 17.48
C CYS A 68 -2.38 10.58 17.75
N ARG A 69 -2.36 11.55 18.69
CA ARG A 69 -1.14 12.24 19.15
C ARG A 69 -0.15 11.32 19.88
N ALA A 70 -0.63 10.36 20.67
CA ALA A 70 0.20 9.40 21.38
C ALA A 70 0.86 8.37 20.44
N GLU A 71 0.25 8.11 19.29
CA GLU A 71 0.79 7.18 18.27
C GLU A 71 1.44 7.89 17.07
N LEU A 72 1.49 9.23 17.09
CA LEU A 72 2.04 10.05 16.01
C LEU A 72 3.50 9.67 15.70
N SER A 73 4.30 9.39 16.72
CA SER A 73 5.70 8.97 16.52
C SER A 73 5.81 7.63 15.76
N SER A 74 4.94 6.65 16.07
CA SER A 74 4.91 5.37 15.34
C SER A 74 4.43 5.56 13.90
N ILE A 75 3.42 6.42 13.69
CA ILE A 75 2.90 6.74 12.35
C ILE A 75 3.97 7.44 11.50
N LEU A 76 4.65 8.45 12.04
CA LEU A 76 5.73 9.17 11.35
C LEU A 76 6.91 8.26 11.03
N LEU A 77 7.28 7.38 11.97
CA LEU A 77 8.33 6.38 11.72
C LEU A 77 7.92 5.43 10.59
N LEU A 78 6.70 4.89 10.61
CA LEU A 78 6.19 4.03 9.56
C LEU A 78 6.17 4.75 8.21
N LEU A 79 5.63 5.97 8.16
CA LEU A 79 5.60 6.77 6.94
C LEU A 79 7.00 6.96 6.36
N PHE A 80 7.98 7.29 7.22
CA PHE A 80 9.36 7.46 6.80
C PHE A 80 10.00 6.15 6.31
N LEU A 81 9.76 5.02 6.97
CA LEU A 81 10.22 3.70 6.51
C LEU A 81 9.61 3.33 5.15
N TYR A 82 8.34 3.66 4.92
CA TYR A 82 7.67 3.46 3.63
C TYR A 82 8.22 4.40 2.54
N VAL A 83 8.62 5.64 2.89
CA VAL A 83 9.37 6.52 1.96
C VAL A 83 10.68 5.88 1.56
N LEU A 84 11.43 5.33 2.52
CA LEU A 84 12.68 4.63 2.21
C LEU A 84 12.45 3.46 1.26
N GLN A 85 11.40 2.66 1.45
CA GLN A 85 11.05 1.56 0.54
C GLN A 85 10.67 2.00 -0.88
N GLY A 86 10.03 3.16 -1.01
CA GLY A 86 9.66 3.68 -2.33
C GLY A 86 10.86 4.09 -3.18
N ILE A 87 12.01 4.39 -2.56
CA ILE A 87 13.19 4.89 -3.28
C ILE A 87 13.83 3.81 -4.17
N PRO A 88 14.10 2.58 -3.69
CA PRO A 88 14.49 1.46 -4.57
C PRO A 88 13.54 1.29 -5.76
N LEU A 89 12.24 1.19 -5.50
CA LEU A 89 11.20 1.04 -6.53
C LEU A 89 11.22 2.19 -7.56
N GLY A 90 11.39 3.43 -7.08
CA GLY A 90 11.51 4.61 -7.93
C GLY A 90 12.77 4.57 -8.79
N LEU A 91 13.90 4.19 -8.19
CA LEU A 91 15.17 4.07 -8.87
C LEU A 91 15.10 3.02 -9.98
N ALA A 92 14.57 1.83 -9.69
CA ALA A 92 14.31 0.79 -10.69
C ALA A 92 13.36 1.31 -11.79
N GLY A 93 12.37 2.13 -11.45
CA GLY A 93 11.49 2.80 -12.42
C GLY A 93 12.18 3.83 -13.33
N SER A 94 13.29 4.42 -12.90
CA SER A 94 14.03 5.42 -13.67
C SER A 94 15.01 4.82 -14.69
N ILE A 95 15.53 3.61 -14.43
CA ILE A 95 16.54 2.95 -15.27
C ILE A 95 16.09 2.76 -16.72
N PRO A 96 14.87 2.26 -17.04
CA PRO A 96 14.43 2.14 -18.43
C PRO A 96 14.47 3.45 -19.21
N LEU A 97 14.18 4.59 -18.55
CA LEU A 97 14.23 5.91 -19.17
C LEU A 97 15.67 6.34 -19.46
N ILE A 98 16.61 6.01 -18.58
CA ILE A 98 18.05 6.21 -18.79
C ILE A 98 18.59 5.30 -19.90
N LEU A 99 18.13 4.05 -19.96
CA LEU A 99 18.49 3.12 -21.05
C LEU A 99 17.94 3.60 -22.40
N GLN A 100 16.75 4.21 -22.42
CA GLN A 100 16.15 4.76 -23.63
C GLN A 100 16.98 5.91 -24.22
N SER A 101 17.51 6.82 -23.40
CA SER A 101 18.39 7.90 -23.89
C SER A 101 19.73 7.40 -24.46
N LYS A 102 20.12 6.17 -24.09
CA LYS A 102 21.30 5.46 -24.58
C LYS A 102 21.02 4.56 -25.80
N ASN A 103 19.85 4.68 -26.42
CA ASN A 103 19.43 3.89 -27.58
C ASN A 103 19.44 2.36 -27.36
N VAL A 104 19.18 1.90 -26.12
CA VAL A 104 19.03 0.47 -25.80
C VAL A 104 17.68 -0.05 -26.32
N SER A 105 17.67 -1.28 -26.83
CA SER A 105 16.48 -1.91 -27.43
C SER A 105 15.30 -1.98 -26.45
N TYR A 106 14.07 -1.86 -26.96
CA TYR A 106 12.87 -2.08 -26.16
C TYR A 106 12.77 -3.50 -25.60
N THR A 107 13.32 -4.50 -26.30
CA THR A 107 13.40 -5.89 -25.81
C THR A 107 14.23 -5.98 -24.52
N ASP A 108 15.33 -5.25 -24.47
CA ASP A 108 16.24 -5.21 -23.33
C ASP A 108 15.61 -4.43 -22.16
N GLN A 109 14.88 -3.35 -22.44
CA GLN A 109 14.09 -2.64 -21.43
C GLN A 109 12.97 -3.52 -20.85
N ALA A 110 12.33 -4.33 -21.69
CA ALA A 110 11.34 -5.31 -21.25
C ALA A 110 11.99 -6.40 -20.37
N PHE A 111 13.19 -6.85 -20.72
CA PHE A 111 13.97 -7.77 -19.89
C PHE A 111 14.30 -7.14 -18.51
N PHE A 112 14.70 -5.87 -18.47
CA PHE A 112 14.94 -5.19 -17.21
C PHE A 112 13.70 -5.14 -16.30
N SER A 113 12.47 -5.17 -16.84
CA SER A 113 11.24 -5.14 -16.03
C SER A 113 11.07 -6.33 -15.07
N PHE A 114 11.84 -7.42 -15.24
CA PHE A 114 11.88 -8.53 -14.29
C PHE A 114 12.34 -8.11 -12.88
N VAL A 115 13.01 -6.98 -12.72
CA VAL A 115 13.44 -6.46 -11.41
C VAL A 115 12.28 -6.23 -10.44
N PHE A 116 11.05 -6.02 -10.92
CA PHE A 116 9.87 -5.81 -10.07
C PHE A 116 9.20 -7.12 -9.59
N TRP A 117 9.59 -8.28 -10.11
CA TRP A 117 9.00 -9.58 -9.74
C TRP A 117 9.11 -9.92 -8.24
N PRO A 118 10.21 -9.62 -7.53
CA PRO A 118 10.31 -9.89 -6.11
C PRO A 118 9.13 -9.31 -5.29
N PHE A 119 8.67 -8.11 -5.60
CA PHE A 119 7.52 -7.50 -4.92
C PHE A 119 6.20 -8.27 -5.13
N SER A 120 6.05 -8.97 -6.26
CA SER A 120 4.90 -9.84 -6.54
C SER A 120 5.04 -11.21 -5.85
N LEU A 121 6.27 -11.72 -5.78
CA LEU A 121 6.58 -13.05 -5.25
C LEU A 121 6.86 -13.07 -3.74
N LYS A 122 6.92 -11.90 -3.08
CA LYS A 122 7.28 -11.75 -1.65
C LYS A 122 6.49 -12.63 -0.68
N LEU A 123 5.26 -13.00 -1.05
CA LEU A 123 4.43 -13.96 -0.32
C LEU A 123 5.11 -15.32 -0.12
N LEU A 124 5.97 -15.74 -1.04
CA LEU A 124 6.64 -17.04 -1.02
C LEU A 124 7.63 -17.17 0.13
N TRP A 125 8.33 -16.10 0.52
CA TRP A 125 9.30 -16.12 1.62
C TRP A 125 8.86 -15.34 2.86
N ALA A 126 7.70 -14.67 2.82
CA ALA A 126 7.14 -14.02 4.01
C ALA A 126 7.02 -14.94 5.25
N PRO A 127 6.60 -16.22 5.12
CA PRO A 127 6.60 -17.15 6.25
C PRO A 127 7.97 -17.35 6.91
N LEU A 128 9.05 -17.32 6.12
CA LEU A 128 10.42 -17.44 6.64
C LEU A 128 10.78 -16.23 7.49
N VAL A 129 10.44 -15.03 7.01
CA VAL A 129 10.64 -13.76 7.70
C VAL A 129 9.85 -13.70 9.01
N ASP A 130 8.67 -14.32 9.05
CA ASP A 130 7.84 -14.40 10.26
C ASP A 130 8.34 -15.45 11.28
N ALA A 131 8.86 -16.59 10.81
CA ALA A 131 9.22 -17.71 11.67
C ALA A 131 10.63 -17.61 12.28
N VAL A 132 11.61 -17.07 11.53
CA VAL A 132 13.02 -17.03 11.94
C VAL A 132 13.34 -15.68 12.57
N TYR A 133 13.64 -15.62 13.85
CA TYR A 133 14.05 -14.35 14.48
C TYR A 133 14.84 -14.57 15.78
N PHE A 134 15.59 -13.53 16.17
CA PHE A 134 16.30 -13.50 17.44
C PHE A 134 15.38 -12.96 18.55
N ARG A 135 15.05 -13.81 19.53
CA ARG A 135 14.15 -13.47 20.65
C ARG A 135 14.59 -12.22 21.44
N ASN A 136 15.90 -12.02 21.58
CA ASN A 136 16.45 -10.90 22.34
C ASN A 136 16.38 -9.56 21.60
N PHE A 137 16.41 -9.60 20.26
CA PHE A 137 16.43 -8.41 19.41
C PHE A 137 15.03 -7.98 18.96
N GLY A 138 14.08 -8.91 19.01
CA GLY A 138 12.69 -8.70 18.60
C GLY A 138 12.40 -9.30 17.22
N ARG A 139 11.16 -9.72 16.97
CA ARG A 139 10.79 -10.45 15.76
C ARG A 139 10.98 -9.60 14.52
N ARG A 140 10.45 -8.37 14.54
CA ARG A 140 10.45 -7.49 13.36
C ARG A 140 11.82 -6.89 13.10
N LYS A 141 12.52 -6.50 14.17
CA LYS A 141 13.88 -5.97 14.10
C LYS A 141 14.90 -6.97 13.55
N SER A 142 14.73 -8.26 13.84
CA SER A 142 15.64 -9.32 13.37
C SER A 142 15.77 -9.38 11.85
N TRP A 143 14.76 -8.90 11.12
CA TRP A 143 14.82 -8.82 9.65
C TRP A 143 15.00 -7.39 9.15
N LEU A 144 14.29 -6.42 9.72
CA LEU A 144 14.37 -5.03 9.26
C LEU A 144 15.80 -4.49 9.33
N VAL A 145 16.49 -4.67 10.46
CA VAL A 145 17.80 -4.06 10.67
C VAL A 145 18.87 -4.66 9.73
N PRO A 146 19.05 -5.99 9.64
CA PRO A 146 20.05 -6.55 8.72
C PRO A 146 19.73 -6.25 7.26
N THR A 147 18.48 -6.40 6.82
CA THR A 147 18.11 -6.15 5.42
C THR A 147 18.33 -4.69 5.01
N GLN A 148 17.99 -3.74 5.89
CA GLN A 148 18.17 -2.31 5.62
C GLN A 148 19.65 -1.89 5.64
N TYR A 149 20.49 -2.51 6.48
CA TYR A 149 21.95 -2.35 6.41
C TYR A 149 22.53 -2.91 5.11
N ILE A 150 22.14 -4.12 4.72
CA ILE A 150 22.58 -4.72 3.46
C ILE A 150 22.13 -3.85 2.28
N LEU A 151 20.90 -3.34 2.29
CA LEU A 151 20.40 -2.45 1.24
C LEU A 151 21.20 -1.15 1.18
N GLY A 152 21.47 -0.50 2.32
CA GLY A 152 22.28 0.71 2.37
C GLY A 152 23.72 0.51 1.87
N LEU A 153 24.36 -0.59 2.29
CA LEU A 153 25.69 -0.98 1.81
C LEU A 153 25.68 -1.32 0.31
N PHE A 154 24.63 -1.99 -0.16
CA PHE A 154 24.43 -2.31 -1.57
C PHE A 154 24.30 -1.04 -2.41
N MET A 155 23.58 -0.02 -1.93
CA MET A 155 23.49 1.28 -2.63
C MET A 155 24.84 1.99 -2.70
N ILE A 156 25.63 1.98 -1.62
CA ILE A 156 26.99 2.56 -1.61
C ILE A 156 27.92 1.77 -2.54
N TYR A 157 27.79 0.46 -2.61
CA TYR A 157 28.53 -0.34 -3.58
C TYR A 157 28.11 0.01 -5.01
N LEU A 158 26.81 0.05 -5.27
CA LEU A 158 26.25 0.38 -6.58
C LEU A 158 26.65 1.78 -7.03
N SER A 159 26.78 2.77 -6.12
CA SER A 159 27.27 4.10 -6.49
C SER A 159 28.67 4.10 -7.10
N THR A 160 29.48 3.08 -6.83
CA THR A 160 30.82 2.94 -7.45
C THR A 160 30.80 2.19 -8.77
N GLN A 161 29.78 1.35 -9.01
CA GLN A 161 29.72 0.45 -10.17
C GLN A 161 28.72 0.91 -11.24
N VAL A 162 27.77 1.77 -10.89
CA VAL A 162 26.63 2.09 -11.75
C VAL A 162 27.04 2.79 -13.05
N ASP A 163 28.06 3.65 -12.99
CA ASP A 163 28.61 4.31 -14.18
C ASP A 163 29.26 3.31 -15.15
N HIS A 164 29.91 2.27 -14.61
CA HIS A 164 30.45 1.18 -15.40
C HIS A 164 29.34 0.30 -15.99
N LEU A 165 28.32 -0.05 -15.21
CA LEU A 165 27.16 -0.84 -15.66
C LEU A 165 26.36 -0.14 -16.78
N LEU A 166 26.26 1.19 -16.72
CA LEU A 166 25.60 2.02 -17.73
C LEU A 166 26.50 2.40 -18.91
N GLY A 167 27.75 1.91 -18.95
CA GLY A 167 28.68 2.16 -20.05
C GLY A 167 29.19 3.61 -20.15
N ASN A 168 29.11 4.40 -19.07
CA ASN A 168 29.56 5.79 -19.06
C ASN A 168 31.08 5.94 -19.16
N THR A 169 31.84 4.95 -18.66
CA THR A 169 33.31 5.04 -18.53
C THR A 169 34.06 4.53 -19.76
N ASP A 170 33.53 3.50 -20.43
CA ASP A 170 34.30 2.72 -21.42
C ASP A 170 33.78 2.84 -22.87
N GLY A 171 32.73 3.63 -23.12
CA GLY A 171 32.08 3.73 -24.43
C GLY A 171 31.40 2.42 -24.89
N ARG A 172 31.23 1.47 -23.98
CA ARG A 172 30.53 0.19 -24.21
C ARG A 172 29.03 0.38 -24.12
N THR A 173 28.27 -0.47 -24.82
CA THR A 173 26.82 -0.59 -24.61
C THR A 173 26.54 -1.04 -23.18
N PRO A 174 25.48 -0.53 -22.52
CA PRO A 174 25.09 -0.97 -21.18
C PRO A 174 24.92 -2.49 -21.11
N ASP A 175 25.47 -3.13 -20.07
CA ASP A 175 25.23 -4.57 -19.83
C ASP A 175 23.89 -4.73 -19.12
N VAL A 176 22.85 -4.89 -19.93
CA VAL A 176 21.46 -4.99 -19.45
C VAL A 176 21.26 -6.21 -18.57
N ILE A 177 21.96 -7.32 -18.83
CA ILE A 177 21.82 -8.55 -18.04
C ILE A 177 22.43 -8.33 -16.65
N ALA A 178 23.66 -7.83 -16.57
CA ALA A 178 24.30 -7.53 -15.29
C ALA A 178 23.49 -6.48 -14.50
N LEU A 179 22.97 -5.46 -15.18
CA LEU A 179 22.11 -4.45 -14.58
C LEU A 179 20.82 -5.05 -14.03
N THR A 180 20.16 -5.93 -14.80
CA THR A 180 18.93 -6.62 -14.39
C THR A 180 19.17 -7.51 -13.18
N VAL A 181 20.24 -8.32 -13.17
CA VAL A 181 20.58 -9.19 -12.02
C VAL A 181 20.87 -8.34 -10.78
N THR A 182 21.63 -7.26 -10.93
CA THR A 182 21.99 -6.36 -9.83
C THR A 182 20.75 -5.70 -9.22
N PHE A 183 19.89 -5.12 -10.05
CA PHE A 183 18.64 -4.51 -9.58
C PHE A 183 17.62 -5.55 -9.09
N PHE A 184 17.62 -6.76 -9.62
CA PHE A 184 16.77 -7.84 -9.10
C PHE A 184 17.14 -8.21 -7.67
N LEU A 185 18.44 -8.34 -7.37
CA LEU A 185 18.92 -8.57 -6.01
C LEU A 185 18.61 -7.39 -5.08
N PHE A 186 18.76 -6.17 -5.59
CA PHE A 186 18.41 -4.94 -4.86
C PHE A 186 16.92 -4.90 -4.50
N GLU A 187 16.04 -5.16 -5.45
CA GLU A 187 14.58 -5.20 -5.25
C GLU A 187 14.15 -6.41 -4.41
N PHE A 188 14.86 -7.53 -4.46
CA PHE A 188 14.63 -8.68 -3.57
C PHE A 188 14.90 -8.34 -2.09
N LEU A 189 15.97 -7.59 -1.81
CA LEU A 189 16.26 -7.08 -0.48
C LEU A 189 15.22 -6.06 -0.03
N ALA A 190 14.82 -5.13 -0.90
CA ALA A 190 13.76 -4.16 -0.62
C ALA A 190 12.41 -4.84 -0.34
N ALA A 191 12.04 -5.87 -1.10
CA ALA A 191 10.84 -6.66 -0.87
C ALA A 191 10.88 -7.42 0.48
N THR A 192 12.06 -7.88 0.90
CA THR A 192 12.23 -8.54 2.21
C THR A 192 12.10 -7.54 3.37
N GLN A 193 12.64 -6.33 3.22
CA GLN A 193 12.43 -5.23 4.17
C GLN A 193 10.95 -4.85 4.26
N ASP A 194 10.25 -4.80 3.13
CA ASP A 194 8.83 -4.47 3.04
C ASP A 194 7.96 -5.46 3.84
N ILE A 195 8.20 -6.77 3.73
CA ILE A 195 7.53 -7.78 4.57
C ILE A 195 7.71 -7.47 6.06
N ALA A 196 8.95 -7.15 6.48
CA ALA A 196 9.26 -6.88 7.87
C ALA A 196 8.56 -5.62 8.40
N VAL A 197 8.51 -4.54 7.60
CA VAL A 197 7.86 -3.28 7.96
C VAL A 197 6.33 -3.41 7.96
N ASP A 198 5.74 -4.08 6.97
CA ASP A 198 4.30 -4.35 6.92
C ASP A 198 3.85 -5.17 8.14
N GLY A 199 4.60 -6.21 8.48
CA GLY A 199 4.38 -7.00 9.69
C GLY A 199 4.59 -6.21 10.99
N TRP A 200 5.46 -5.20 10.97
CA TRP A 200 5.71 -4.33 12.12
C TRP A 200 4.59 -3.31 12.31
N ALA A 201 4.04 -2.75 11.23
CA ALA A 201 2.96 -1.76 11.25
C ALA A 201 1.73 -2.25 12.02
N LEU A 202 1.35 -3.52 11.84
CA LEU A 202 0.23 -4.16 12.55
C LEU A 202 0.45 -4.27 14.07
N THR A 203 1.70 -4.32 14.52
CA THR A 203 2.06 -4.42 15.94
C THR A 203 2.41 -3.06 16.57
N MET A 204 2.71 -2.05 15.75
CA MET A 204 3.13 -0.73 16.19
C MET A 204 1.95 0.23 16.42
N LEU A 205 0.82 -0.02 15.76
CA LEU A 205 -0.42 0.77 15.85
C LEU A 205 -1.47 0.04 16.68
N SER A 206 -2.27 0.78 17.45
CA SER A 206 -3.45 0.25 18.14
C SER A 206 -4.49 -0.26 17.15
N ARG A 207 -5.36 -1.22 17.55
CA ARG A 207 -6.39 -1.81 16.69
C ARG A 207 -7.30 -0.77 16.03
N GLU A 208 -7.57 0.34 16.70
CA GLU A 208 -8.37 1.45 16.19
C GLU A 208 -7.65 2.21 15.06
N ASN A 209 -6.33 2.27 15.11
CA ASN A 209 -5.48 3.02 14.17
C ASN A 209 -4.77 2.11 13.14
N VAL A 210 -4.96 0.79 13.17
CA VAL A 210 -4.36 -0.14 12.19
C VAL A 210 -4.73 0.22 10.74
N GLY A 211 -5.89 0.86 10.51
CA GLY A 211 -6.26 1.37 9.19
C GLY A 211 -5.26 2.38 8.60
N TYR A 212 -4.52 3.13 9.44
CA TYR A 212 -3.49 4.05 8.98
C TYR A 212 -2.24 3.35 8.44
N ALA A 213 -2.02 2.07 8.74
CA ALA A 213 -0.87 1.33 8.20
C ALA A 213 -0.90 1.31 6.66
N SER A 214 -2.06 1.02 6.07
CA SER A 214 -2.24 1.02 4.62
C SER A 214 -2.05 2.41 4.01
N THR A 215 -2.49 3.46 4.72
CA THR A 215 -2.28 4.86 4.29
C THR A 215 -0.80 5.23 4.32
N CYS A 216 -0.08 4.90 5.40
CA CYS A 216 1.35 5.14 5.50
C CYS A 216 2.11 4.40 4.40
N ASN A 217 1.75 3.15 4.11
CA ASN A 217 2.32 2.38 3.02
C ASN A 217 2.10 3.09 1.68
N SER A 218 0.84 3.35 1.30
CA SER A 218 0.53 3.97 0.02
C SER A 218 1.16 5.35 -0.15
N VAL A 219 1.10 6.21 0.87
CA VAL A 219 1.65 7.56 0.80
C VAL A 219 3.17 7.54 0.80
N GLY A 220 3.78 6.77 1.70
CA GLY A 220 5.23 6.67 1.83
C GLY A 220 5.86 6.10 0.57
N GLN A 221 5.38 4.96 0.08
CA GLN A 221 5.92 4.34 -1.14
C GLN A 221 5.74 5.24 -2.37
N THR A 222 4.59 5.90 -2.54
CA THR A 222 4.39 6.87 -3.65
C THR A 222 5.36 8.05 -3.56
N ALA A 223 5.57 8.60 -2.36
CA ALA A 223 6.52 9.68 -2.16
C ALA A 223 7.96 9.22 -2.44
N GLY A 224 8.37 8.06 -1.92
CA GLY A 224 9.68 7.48 -2.20
C GLY A 224 9.90 7.18 -3.68
N TYR A 225 8.90 6.62 -4.36
CA TYR A 225 8.95 6.33 -5.79
C TYR A 225 9.14 7.62 -6.60
N PHE A 226 8.43 8.69 -6.24
CA PHE A 226 8.62 9.98 -6.89
C PHE A 226 10.03 10.55 -6.69
N LEU A 227 10.56 10.45 -5.46
CA LEU A 227 11.92 10.90 -5.14
C LEU A 227 12.96 10.10 -5.95
N GLY A 228 12.79 8.78 -6.06
CA GLY A 228 13.69 7.88 -6.78
C GLY A 228 13.54 7.88 -8.30
N ASN A 229 12.40 8.34 -8.82
CA ASN A 229 12.13 8.36 -10.26
C ASN A 229 12.12 9.80 -10.82
N VAL A 230 11.00 10.51 -10.67
CA VAL A 230 10.77 11.79 -11.34
C VAL A 230 11.70 12.88 -10.84
N LEU A 231 11.84 13.03 -9.52
CA LEU A 231 12.72 14.06 -8.95
C LEU A 231 14.19 13.75 -9.28
N PHE A 232 14.58 12.49 -9.15
CA PHE A 232 15.93 12.05 -9.51
C PHE A 232 16.27 12.36 -10.98
N LEU A 233 15.43 11.94 -11.94
CA LEU A 233 15.64 12.21 -13.36
C LEU A 233 15.68 13.71 -13.68
N ALA A 234 14.85 14.52 -13.01
CA ALA A 234 14.87 15.97 -13.16
C ALA A 234 16.20 16.59 -12.68
N LEU A 235 16.78 16.08 -11.58
CA LEU A 235 18.05 16.54 -11.04
C LEU A 235 19.28 15.99 -11.79
N GLU A 236 19.14 14.84 -12.44
CA GLU A 236 20.18 14.22 -13.27
C GLU A 236 20.27 14.86 -14.66
N SER A 237 19.13 15.30 -15.22
CA SER A 237 19.11 16.01 -16.50
C SER A 237 19.81 17.37 -16.42
N ALA A 238 20.87 17.54 -17.21
CA ALA A 238 21.57 18.81 -17.37
C ALA A 238 20.65 19.89 -17.96
N ASP A 239 19.82 19.53 -18.95
CA ASP A 239 18.90 20.45 -19.62
C ASP A 239 17.84 20.99 -18.66
N PHE A 240 17.24 20.11 -17.86
CA PHE A 240 16.28 20.51 -16.84
C PHE A 240 16.92 21.43 -15.81
N CYS A 241 18.09 21.04 -15.28
CA CYS A 241 18.82 21.82 -14.30
C CYS A 241 19.22 23.20 -14.84
N ASN A 242 19.73 23.28 -16.07
CA ASN A 242 20.15 24.55 -16.69
C ASN A 242 18.98 25.47 -17.00
N LYS A 243 17.80 24.91 -17.31
CA LYS A 243 16.61 25.69 -17.64
C LYS A 243 15.85 26.20 -16.40
N TYR A 244 15.77 25.40 -15.34
CA TYR A 244 14.88 25.68 -14.20
C TYR A 244 15.60 25.94 -12.87
N LEU A 245 16.82 25.42 -12.67
CA LEU A 245 17.48 25.40 -11.36
C LEU A 245 18.79 26.20 -11.30
N ARG A 246 19.51 26.34 -12.42
CA ARG A 246 20.81 27.02 -12.48
C ARG A 246 20.75 28.37 -13.17
N PHE A 247 21.57 29.29 -12.68
CA PHE A 247 21.83 30.58 -13.33
C PHE A 247 22.95 30.49 -14.40
N GLN A 248 23.87 29.53 -14.28
CA GLN A 248 24.92 29.28 -15.27
C GLN A 248 24.82 27.86 -15.83
N PRO A 249 24.80 27.68 -17.17
CA PRO A 249 24.71 26.37 -17.79
C PRO A 249 25.94 25.51 -17.47
N GLN A 250 25.69 24.25 -17.09
CA GLN A 250 26.73 23.24 -16.91
C GLN A 250 26.36 21.95 -17.65
N PRO A 251 27.35 21.15 -18.09
CA PRO A 251 27.12 19.99 -18.94
C PRO A 251 26.55 18.74 -18.21
N ARG A 252 26.47 18.76 -16.87
CA ARG A 252 25.97 17.62 -16.06
C ARG A 252 24.81 18.07 -15.19
N GLY A 253 23.94 17.15 -14.78
CA GLY A 253 22.91 17.40 -13.76
C GLY A 253 23.47 17.93 -12.44
N ILE A 254 22.58 18.36 -11.54
CA ILE A 254 22.96 18.73 -10.16
C ILE A 254 23.32 17.48 -9.36
N VAL A 255 22.64 16.36 -9.64
CA VAL A 255 22.84 15.10 -8.93
C VAL A 255 23.14 14.01 -9.96
N THR A 256 24.24 13.26 -9.77
CA THR A 256 24.49 12.06 -10.57
C THR A 256 23.82 10.84 -9.94
N LEU A 257 23.62 9.78 -10.72
CA LEU A 257 23.11 8.50 -10.20
C LEU A 257 23.99 7.95 -9.07
N SER A 258 25.30 8.07 -9.23
CA SER A 258 26.31 7.68 -8.23
C SER A 258 26.15 8.50 -6.94
N ASP A 259 26.01 9.83 -7.03
CA ASP A 259 25.80 10.68 -5.85
C ASP A 259 24.46 10.37 -5.14
N PHE A 260 23.40 10.13 -5.92
CA PHE A 260 22.08 9.79 -5.39
C PHE A 260 22.09 8.48 -4.62
N LEU A 261 22.72 7.45 -5.18
CA LEU A 261 22.90 6.14 -4.55
C LEU A 261 23.73 6.24 -3.26
N PHE A 262 24.82 6.99 -3.27
CA PHE A 262 25.66 7.19 -2.10
C PHE A 262 24.92 7.92 -0.97
N PHE A 263 24.21 9.00 -1.32
CA PHE A 263 23.40 9.77 -0.37
C PHE A 263 22.34 8.90 0.30
N TRP A 264 21.50 8.23 -0.51
CA TRP A 264 20.43 7.40 0.05
C TRP A 264 20.97 6.16 0.76
N GLY A 265 22.03 5.53 0.25
CA GLY A 265 22.72 4.46 0.97
C GLY A 265 23.14 4.88 2.37
N THR A 266 23.71 6.08 2.50
CA THR A 266 24.07 6.68 3.81
C THR A 266 22.85 6.94 4.69
N VAL A 267 21.76 7.48 4.13
CA VAL A 267 20.50 7.68 4.85
C VAL A 267 19.96 6.34 5.35
N PHE A 268 20.00 5.29 4.54
CA PHE A 268 19.61 3.93 4.94
C PHE A 268 20.43 3.44 6.14
N LEU A 269 21.75 3.60 6.14
CA LEU A 269 22.61 3.19 7.26
C LEU A 269 22.31 3.98 8.56
N ILE A 270 22.20 5.31 8.46
CA ILE A 270 21.93 6.18 9.61
C ILE A 270 20.57 5.83 10.22
N THR A 271 19.53 5.76 9.38
CA THR A 271 18.16 5.52 9.82
C THR A 271 18.00 4.13 10.42
N THR A 272 18.65 3.12 9.84
CA THR A 272 18.71 1.76 10.41
C THR A 272 19.32 1.76 11.79
N THR A 273 20.44 2.48 11.97
CA THR A 273 21.12 2.59 13.28
C THR A 273 20.22 3.28 14.31
N LEU A 274 19.55 4.37 13.94
CA LEU A 274 18.60 5.06 14.81
C LEU A 274 17.43 4.15 15.21
N VAL A 275 16.87 3.40 14.26
CA VAL A 275 15.77 2.45 14.53
C VAL A 275 16.23 1.29 15.42
N ALA A 276 17.43 0.76 15.18
CA ALA A 276 18.01 -0.31 15.96
C ALA A 276 18.20 0.10 17.44
N LEU A 277 18.67 1.33 17.70
CA LEU A 277 18.97 1.83 19.03
C LEU A 277 17.75 2.41 19.77
N LEU A 278 16.96 3.26 19.11
CA LEU A 278 15.94 4.09 19.78
C LEU A 278 14.60 3.39 19.95
N LYS A 279 14.19 2.56 18.99
CA LYS A 279 12.85 1.96 19.01
C LYS A 279 12.89 0.62 19.72
N LYS A 280 12.27 0.41 20.88
CA LYS A 280 12.18 -0.94 21.49
C LYS A 280 10.91 -1.66 21.01
N GLU A 281 11.01 -2.97 20.77
CA GLU A 281 9.86 -3.83 20.46
C GLU A 281 9.18 -4.27 21.77
N ASN A 282 7.85 -4.13 21.86
CA ASN A 282 7.11 -4.46 23.08
C ASN A 282 7.09 -5.97 23.30
N LYS A 283 7.77 -6.43 24.36
CA LYS A 283 7.86 -7.86 24.73
C LYS A 283 6.52 -8.46 25.19
N GLU A 284 5.60 -7.65 25.71
CA GLU A 284 4.35 -8.13 26.31
C GLU A 284 3.37 -8.75 25.30
N VAL A 285 3.41 -8.36 24.02
CA VAL A 285 2.55 -8.96 22.98
C VAL A 285 3.10 -10.32 22.51
N SER A 286 4.41 -10.56 22.65
CA SER A 286 5.09 -11.76 22.15
C SER A 286 5.08 -12.96 23.10
N VAL A 287 4.78 -12.79 24.39
CA VAL A 287 5.02 -13.84 25.41
C VAL A 287 3.81 -14.77 25.66
N GLY A 288 2.60 -14.40 25.24
CA GLY A 288 1.38 -15.12 25.66
C GLY A 288 0.71 -16.09 24.68
N LYS A 289 0.96 -16.02 23.36
CA LYS A 289 0.13 -16.76 22.37
C LYS A 289 0.84 -17.32 21.12
N GLU A 290 2.10 -16.99 20.90
CA GLU A 290 2.81 -17.28 19.64
C GLU A 290 4.15 -17.99 19.92
N GLU A 291 4.13 -19.09 20.69
CA GLU A 291 5.27 -20.01 20.65
C GLU A 291 5.45 -20.46 19.19
N THR A 292 6.62 -20.12 18.66
CA THR A 292 7.07 -20.31 17.28
C THR A 292 6.55 -21.59 16.67
N GLN A 293 5.56 -21.46 15.78
CA GLN A 293 5.28 -22.46 14.76
C GLN A 293 6.58 -22.65 13.97
N GLY A 294 7.03 -23.89 13.77
CA GLY A 294 8.20 -24.15 12.94
C GLY A 294 8.01 -23.53 11.54
N ILE A 295 9.11 -23.39 10.78
CA ILE A 295 9.05 -22.86 9.40
C ILE A 295 7.96 -23.61 8.61
N THR A 296 7.97 -24.94 8.70
CA THR A 296 6.98 -25.83 8.08
C THR A 296 5.55 -25.52 8.50
N ASP A 297 5.31 -25.23 9.78
CA ASP A 297 3.96 -24.96 10.29
C ASP A 297 3.46 -23.57 9.86
N THR A 298 4.36 -22.61 9.74
CA THR A 298 4.05 -21.28 9.18
C THR A 298 3.69 -21.38 7.69
N TYR A 299 4.40 -22.23 6.92
CA TYR A 299 4.03 -22.52 5.53
C TYR A 299 2.71 -23.30 5.42
N LYS A 300 2.47 -24.28 6.29
CA LYS A 300 1.16 -24.98 6.36
C LYS A 300 0.03 -23.99 6.65
N LEU A 301 0.26 -23.03 7.55
CA LEU A 301 -0.70 -21.98 7.86
C LEU A 301 -0.95 -21.07 6.66
N LEU A 302 0.09 -20.60 5.97
CA LEU A 302 -0.07 -19.82 4.73
C LEU A 302 -0.91 -20.58 3.70
N PHE A 303 -0.60 -21.86 3.47
CA PHE A 303 -1.34 -22.68 2.53
C PHE A 303 -2.80 -22.92 2.97
N ALA A 304 -3.04 -23.05 4.28
CA ALA A 304 -4.38 -23.13 4.84
C ALA A 304 -5.16 -21.82 4.60
N ILE A 305 -4.53 -20.65 4.79
CA ILE A 305 -5.12 -19.32 4.53
C ILE A 305 -5.49 -19.19 3.04
N ILE A 306 -4.56 -19.51 2.13
CA ILE A 306 -4.79 -19.41 0.69
C ILE A 306 -5.95 -20.33 0.25
N LYS A 307 -6.12 -21.49 0.89
CA LYS A 307 -7.24 -22.42 0.60
C LYS A 307 -8.58 -22.00 1.18
N MET A 308 -8.66 -20.95 1.99
CA MET A 308 -9.92 -20.52 2.58
C MET A 308 -10.88 -20.01 1.49
N PRO A 309 -12.14 -20.47 1.45
CA PRO A 309 -13.10 -20.04 0.44
C PRO A 309 -13.29 -18.53 0.38
N ALA A 310 -13.32 -17.84 1.53
CA ALA A 310 -13.42 -16.38 1.61
C ALA A 310 -12.21 -15.69 0.95
N VAL A 311 -10.99 -16.18 1.20
CA VAL A 311 -9.75 -15.64 0.62
C VAL A 311 -9.71 -15.89 -0.89
N LEU A 312 -9.97 -17.12 -1.35
CA LEU A 312 -10.00 -17.44 -2.78
C LEU A 312 -11.05 -16.62 -3.54
N THR A 313 -12.25 -16.50 -2.97
CA THR A 313 -13.32 -15.70 -3.58
C THR A 313 -12.91 -14.23 -3.65
N PHE A 314 -12.30 -13.70 -2.59
CA PHE A 314 -11.81 -12.32 -2.56
C PHE A 314 -10.69 -12.09 -3.59
N CYS A 315 -9.73 -13.00 -3.70
CA CYS A 315 -8.67 -12.94 -4.71
C CYS A 315 -9.25 -12.97 -6.13
N LEU A 316 -10.19 -13.87 -6.42
CA LEU A 316 -10.84 -13.95 -7.73
C LEU A 316 -11.61 -12.67 -8.05
N LEU A 317 -12.32 -12.11 -7.08
CA LEU A 317 -13.05 -10.85 -7.25
C LEU A 317 -12.08 -9.70 -7.57
N ILE A 318 -11.00 -9.52 -6.81
CA ILE A 318 -10.03 -8.44 -7.08
C ILE A 318 -9.36 -8.62 -8.44
N LEU A 319 -8.98 -9.85 -8.80
CA LEU A 319 -8.34 -10.16 -10.07
C LEU A 319 -9.24 -9.81 -11.27
N THR A 320 -10.53 -10.16 -11.18
CA THR A 320 -11.49 -9.94 -12.27
C THR A 320 -12.03 -8.51 -12.31
N ALA A 321 -12.06 -7.79 -11.18
CA ALA A 321 -12.52 -6.40 -11.13
C ALA A 321 -11.70 -5.45 -12.01
N LYS A 322 -10.46 -5.82 -12.35
CA LYS A 322 -9.51 -5.01 -13.12
C LYS A 322 -9.84 -4.92 -14.61
N ILE A 323 -10.51 -5.93 -15.15
CA ILE A 323 -10.83 -6.02 -16.59
C ILE A 323 -11.64 -4.82 -17.05
N GLY A 324 -12.51 -4.29 -16.18
CA GLY A 324 -13.33 -3.12 -16.50
C GLY A 324 -12.54 -1.82 -16.75
N PHE A 325 -11.28 -1.77 -16.34
CA PHE A 325 -10.44 -0.57 -16.39
C PHE A 325 -9.22 -0.73 -17.28
N SER A 326 -8.97 -1.90 -17.87
CA SER A 326 -7.72 -2.17 -18.60
C SER A 326 -7.48 -1.19 -19.74
N ALA A 327 -8.48 -0.95 -20.59
CA ALA A 327 -8.37 -0.01 -21.71
C ALA A 327 -8.08 1.43 -21.22
N ALA A 328 -8.85 1.91 -20.25
CA ALA A 328 -8.69 3.25 -19.69
C ALA A 328 -7.32 3.45 -18.99
N ASP A 329 -6.84 2.43 -18.27
CA ASP A 329 -5.64 2.54 -17.44
C ASP A 329 -4.35 2.28 -18.21
N ALA A 330 -4.35 1.35 -19.17
CA ALA A 330 -3.15 0.89 -19.87
C ALA A 330 -2.97 1.49 -21.26
N VAL A 331 -4.06 1.78 -21.98
CA VAL A 331 -4.00 2.12 -23.41
C VAL A 331 -4.16 3.61 -23.67
N THR A 332 -4.98 4.33 -22.88
CA THR A 332 -5.25 5.77 -23.07
C THR A 332 -4.00 6.62 -23.24
N GLY A 333 -2.99 6.43 -22.38
CA GLY A 333 -1.74 7.21 -22.46
C GLY A 333 -0.96 6.99 -23.75
N LEU A 334 -0.92 5.75 -24.24
CA LEU A 334 -0.29 5.43 -25.53
C LEU A 334 -1.08 6.01 -26.69
N LYS A 335 -2.42 5.93 -26.62
CA LYS A 335 -3.27 6.43 -27.70
C LYS A 335 -3.21 7.96 -27.82
N LEU A 336 -3.13 8.69 -26.72
CA LEU A 336 -2.88 10.14 -26.76
C LEU A 336 -1.57 10.49 -27.48
N VAL A 337 -0.52 9.68 -27.32
CA VAL A 337 0.75 9.87 -28.04
C VAL A 337 0.59 9.59 -29.54
N GLU A 338 -0.14 8.53 -29.91
CA GLU A 338 -0.42 8.23 -31.31
C GLU A 338 -1.23 9.35 -32.00
N GLU A 339 -2.16 9.98 -31.28
CA GLU A 339 -2.97 11.12 -31.75
C GLU A 339 -2.21 12.46 -31.71
N GLY A 340 -0.89 12.44 -31.54
CA GLY A 340 -0.02 13.62 -31.69
C GLY A 340 0.36 14.34 -30.40
N VAL A 341 -0.12 13.92 -29.22
CA VAL A 341 0.30 14.55 -27.95
C VAL A 341 1.78 14.24 -27.68
N PRO A 342 2.65 15.26 -27.55
CA PRO A 342 4.06 15.03 -27.27
C PRO A 342 4.25 14.28 -25.94
N LYS A 343 5.06 13.22 -25.96
CA LYS A 343 5.39 12.39 -24.79
C LYS A 343 5.86 13.22 -23.60
N GLU A 344 6.60 14.28 -23.87
CA GLU A 344 7.11 15.23 -22.89
C GLU A 344 5.98 15.92 -22.10
N HIS A 345 4.89 16.30 -22.76
CA HIS A 345 3.77 16.95 -22.07
C HIS A 345 2.98 15.96 -21.19
N LEU A 346 2.84 14.70 -21.61
CA LEU A 346 2.23 13.66 -20.77
C LEU A 346 3.11 13.34 -19.55
N ALA A 347 4.43 13.32 -19.72
CA ALA A 347 5.37 13.18 -18.61
C ALA A 347 5.28 14.38 -17.63
N LEU A 348 5.12 15.60 -18.14
CA LEU A 348 4.93 16.80 -17.33
C LEU A 348 3.63 16.77 -16.50
N LEU A 349 2.59 16.04 -16.91
CA LEU A 349 1.39 15.84 -16.10
C LEU A 349 1.69 15.05 -14.81
N ALA A 350 2.74 14.22 -14.78
CA ALA A 350 3.11 13.47 -13.58
C ALA A 350 3.54 14.39 -12.43
N VAL A 351 4.11 15.56 -12.74
CA VAL A 351 4.64 16.52 -11.76
C VAL A 351 3.54 17.06 -10.82
N PRO A 352 2.42 17.63 -11.30
CA PRO A 352 1.30 18.01 -10.43
C PRO A 352 0.51 16.81 -9.89
N MET A 353 0.53 15.66 -10.58
CA MET A 353 -0.21 14.47 -10.14
C MET A 353 0.37 13.82 -8.89
N VAL A 354 1.69 13.86 -8.70
CA VAL A 354 2.33 13.22 -7.55
C VAL A 354 1.92 13.88 -6.23
N PRO A 355 2.03 15.22 -6.05
CA PRO A 355 1.53 15.87 -4.84
C PRO A 355 0.07 15.52 -4.56
N LEU A 356 -0.77 15.47 -5.60
CA LEU A 356 -2.15 15.04 -5.48
C LEU A 356 -2.24 13.58 -4.99
N GLN A 357 -1.46 12.64 -5.53
CA GLN A 357 -1.44 11.23 -5.11
C GLN A 357 -0.94 11.01 -3.67
N ILE A 358 -0.13 11.94 -3.14
CA ILE A 358 0.35 11.95 -1.75
C ILE A 358 -0.72 12.55 -0.83
N ILE A 359 -1.27 13.71 -1.18
CA ILE A 359 -2.23 14.46 -0.35
C ILE A 359 -3.58 13.76 -0.28
N LEU A 360 -4.07 13.29 -1.41
CA LEU A 360 -5.40 12.73 -1.54
C LEU A 360 -5.69 11.52 -0.62
N PRO A 361 -4.86 10.46 -0.56
CA PRO A 361 -5.07 9.37 0.38
C PRO A 361 -5.00 9.82 1.85
N LEU A 362 -4.22 10.86 2.20
CA LEU A 362 -4.20 11.39 3.56
C LEU A 362 -5.55 12.01 3.95
N ILE A 363 -6.21 12.69 3.00
CA ILE A 363 -7.54 13.28 3.19
C ILE A 363 -8.61 12.18 3.22
N ILE A 364 -8.59 11.28 2.23
CA ILE A 364 -9.60 10.24 2.05
C ILE A 364 -9.49 9.13 3.10
N SER A 365 -8.30 8.91 3.70
CA SER A 365 -8.07 7.86 4.70
C SER A 365 -9.06 7.87 5.85
N LYS A 366 -9.52 9.06 6.30
CA LYS A 366 -10.53 9.16 7.37
C LYS A 366 -11.88 8.59 6.96
N TYR A 367 -12.20 8.66 5.67
CA TYR A 367 -13.44 8.15 5.11
C TYR A 367 -13.31 6.69 4.68
N THR A 368 -12.11 6.22 4.33
CA THR A 368 -11.86 4.82 3.90
C THR A 368 -11.52 3.84 5.01
N ALA A 369 -10.97 4.30 6.13
CA ALA A 369 -10.59 3.44 7.25
C ALA A 369 -11.77 3.04 8.18
N GLY A 370 -13.01 3.14 7.70
CA GLY A 370 -14.22 2.77 8.44
C GLY A 370 -14.44 1.26 8.56
N PRO A 371 -15.50 0.81 9.26
CA PRO A 371 -15.80 -0.61 9.50
C PRO A 371 -16.15 -1.39 8.22
N GLN A 372 -16.41 -0.71 7.11
CA GLN A 372 -16.88 -1.29 5.85
C GLN A 372 -16.11 -0.72 4.65
N PRO A 373 -14.81 -1.01 4.49
CA PRO A 373 -13.97 -0.41 3.44
C PRO A 373 -14.36 -0.84 2.01
N LEU A 374 -14.89 -2.06 1.83
CA LEU A 374 -15.31 -2.57 0.51
C LEU A 374 -16.59 -1.89 0.00
N ASN A 375 -17.40 -1.29 0.88
CA ASN A 375 -18.55 -0.50 0.45
C ASN A 375 -18.13 0.76 -0.33
N ILE A 376 -16.98 1.34 0.01
CA ILE A 376 -16.45 2.52 -0.70
C ILE A 376 -15.94 2.11 -2.07
N PHE A 377 -15.19 0.99 -2.14
CA PHE A 377 -14.81 0.38 -3.41
C PHE A 377 -16.02 0.13 -4.31
N TYR A 378 -17.05 -0.52 -3.79
CA TYR A 378 -18.27 -0.84 -4.54
C TYR A 378 -19.00 0.41 -5.05
N LYS A 379 -19.09 1.47 -4.23
CA LYS A 379 -19.76 2.72 -4.61
C LYS A 379 -18.94 3.54 -5.61
N ALA A 380 -17.61 3.51 -5.52
CA ALA A 380 -16.71 4.24 -6.41
C ALA A 380 -16.60 3.59 -7.80
N MET A 381 -16.79 2.27 -7.89
CA MET A 381 -16.62 1.50 -9.12
C MET A 381 -17.39 2.03 -10.34
N PRO A 382 -18.72 2.31 -10.28
CA PRO A 382 -19.45 2.82 -11.45
C PRO A 382 -18.93 4.18 -11.92
N TYR A 383 -18.56 5.08 -11.00
CA TYR A 383 -17.97 6.37 -11.36
C TYR A 383 -16.63 6.19 -12.07
N ARG A 384 -15.78 5.28 -11.58
CA ARG A 384 -14.50 4.95 -12.25
C ARG A 384 -14.70 4.39 -13.65
N LEU A 385 -15.73 3.56 -13.87
CA LEU A 385 -16.05 3.01 -15.19
C LEU A 385 -16.49 4.10 -16.16
N LEU A 386 -17.32 5.04 -15.70
CA LEU A 386 -17.74 6.19 -16.50
C LEU A 386 -16.57 7.11 -16.87
N LEU A 387 -15.62 7.35 -15.95
CA LEU A 387 -14.37 8.06 -16.26
C LEU A 387 -13.55 7.34 -17.35
N GLY A 388 -13.66 6.01 -17.46
CA GLY A 388 -13.06 5.26 -18.56
C GLY A 388 -13.62 5.67 -19.93
N LEU A 389 -14.92 5.93 -20.02
CA LEU A 389 -15.55 6.45 -21.25
C LEU A 389 -15.18 7.91 -21.50
N GLU A 390 -15.05 8.72 -20.44
CA GLU A 390 -14.54 10.09 -20.54
C GLU A 390 -13.15 10.12 -21.19
N TYR A 391 -12.25 9.21 -20.81
CA TYR A 391 -10.94 9.11 -21.48
C TYR A 391 -11.03 8.74 -22.94
N ALA A 392 -11.89 7.79 -23.30
CA ALA A 392 -12.10 7.45 -24.69
C ALA A 392 -12.61 8.68 -25.48
N LEU A 393 -13.55 9.45 -24.91
CA LEU A 393 -14.02 10.70 -25.50
C LEU A 393 -12.90 11.74 -25.61
N LEU A 394 -12.03 11.84 -24.60
CA LEU A 394 -10.90 12.75 -24.60
C LEU A 394 -9.96 12.42 -25.75
N VAL A 395 -9.59 11.14 -25.91
CA VAL A 395 -8.74 10.66 -27.02
C VAL A 395 -9.38 10.95 -28.38
N TRP A 396 -10.69 10.75 -28.53
CA TRP A 396 -11.41 11.11 -29.77
C TRP A 396 -11.44 12.61 -30.05
N TRP A 397 -11.46 13.42 -28.99
CA TRP A 397 -11.47 14.88 -29.10
C TRP A 397 -10.09 15.45 -29.41
N THR A 398 -9.01 14.81 -28.94
CA THR A 398 -7.60 15.20 -29.14
C THR A 398 -7.28 15.69 -30.57
N PRO A 399 -7.48 14.90 -31.65
CA PRO A 399 -7.12 15.33 -33.01
C PRO A 399 -7.96 16.50 -33.53
N LYS A 400 -9.14 16.77 -32.94
CA LYS A 400 -10.01 17.90 -33.34
C LYS A 400 -9.60 19.23 -32.72
N VAL A 401 -8.77 19.17 -31.67
CA VAL A 401 -8.30 20.34 -30.90
C VAL A 401 -6.90 20.77 -31.34
N GLU A 402 -6.18 19.91 -32.04
CA GLU A 402 -4.86 20.22 -32.58
C GLU A 402 -4.94 21.45 -33.50
N HIS A 403 -4.11 22.46 -33.23
CA HIS A 403 -3.98 23.65 -34.06
C HIS A 403 -2.49 23.99 -34.19
N GLN A 404 -2.00 24.11 -35.44
CA GLN A 404 -0.63 24.51 -35.77
C GLN A 404 0.47 23.62 -35.14
N GLY A 405 0.23 22.30 -35.02
CA GLY A 405 1.21 21.34 -34.50
C GLY A 405 1.42 21.42 -32.98
N GLY A 406 0.47 22.01 -32.25
CA GLY A 406 0.44 22.06 -30.80
C GLY A 406 -0.98 22.04 -30.25
N PHE A 407 -1.09 21.85 -28.93
CA PHE A 407 -2.37 21.88 -28.23
C PHE A 407 -2.50 23.16 -27.39
N PRO A 408 -3.68 23.79 -27.36
CA PRO A 408 -3.92 24.97 -26.57
C PRO A 408 -3.91 24.67 -25.05
N VAL A 409 -3.56 25.65 -24.22
CA VAL A 409 -3.39 25.47 -22.76
C VAL A 409 -4.63 24.88 -22.08
N TYR A 410 -5.84 25.23 -22.54
CA TYR A 410 -7.08 24.68 -21.99
C TYR A 410 -7.21 23.15 -22.17
N TYR A 411 -6.64 22.59 -23.24
CA TYR A 411 -6.63 21.14 -23.47
C TYR A 411 -5.80 20.45 -22.38
N TYR A 412 -4.61 20.96 -22.08
CA TYR A 412 -3.78 20.42 -21.00
C TYR A 412 -4.43 20.56 -19.62
N ILE A 413 -5.19 21.64 -19.37
CA ILE A 413 -5.95 21.81 -18.12
C ILE A 413 -7.06 20.75 -18.03
N ILE A 414 -7.80 20.50 -19.10
CA ILE A 414 -8.86 19.47 -19.14
C ILE A 414 -8.27 18.07 -18.95
N VAL A 415 -7.17 17.77 -19.66
CA VAL A 415 -6.42 16.53 -19.50
C VAL A 415 -5.97 16.37 -18.05
N LEU A 416 -5.37 17.41 -17.46
CA LEU A 416 -4.92 17.39 -16.06
C LEU A 416 -6.09 17.16 -15.10
N LEU A 417 -7.23 17.82 -15.28
CA LEU A 417 -8.42 17.63 -14.44
C LEU A 417 -9.01 16.23 -14.58
N SER A 418 -9.08 15.70 -15.81
CA SER A 418 -9.53 14.33 -16.09
C SER A 418 -8.60 13.30 -15.44
N TYR A 419 -7.28 13.47 -15.59
CA TYR A 419 -6.29 12.67 -14.87
C TYR A 419 -6.41 12.79 -13.35
N ALA A 420 -6.69 13.98 -12.80
CA ALA A 420 -6.86 14.18 -11.37
C ALA A 420 -8.09 13.44 -10.83
N LEU A 421 -9.23 13.57 -11.52
CA LEU A 421 -10.49 12.86 -11.25
C LEU A 421 -10.33 11.35 -11.37
N HIS A 422 -9.51 10.90 -12.30
CA HIS A 422 -9.21 9.48 -12.40
C HIS A 422 -8.26 8.98 -11.34
N GLN A 423 -7.24 9.75 -10.95
CA GLN A 423 -6.32 9.37 -9.85
C GLN A 423 -7.08 9.20 -8.53
N LEU A 424 -8.11 10.00 -8.31
CA LEU A 424 -9.10 9.80 -7.25
C LEU A 424 -9.72 8.39 -7.28
N CYS A 425 -9.95 7.84 -8.47
CA CYS A 425 -10.52 6.51 -8.66
C CYS A 425 -9.47 5.40 -8.82
N LYS A 426 -8.23 5.72 -9.24
CA LYS A 426 -7.21 4.76 -9.71
C LYS A 426 -6.59 3.92 -8.59
N LYS A 427 -6.61 4.38 -7.34
CA LYS A 427 -5.97 3.79 -6.12
C LYS A 427 -6.38 2.37 -5.69
N LEU A 428 -6.92 1.55 -6.59
CA LEU A 428 -7.52 0.24 -6.30
C LEU A 428 -7.12 -0.89 -7.27
N GLY A 429 -5.87 -0.96 -7.76
CA GLY A 429 -5.23 -2.18 -8.33
C GLY A 429 -4.87 -2.16 -9.83
N GLY A 430 -3.96 -3.06 -10.28
CA GLY A 430 -3.15 -2.97 -11.54
C GLY A 430 -3.62 -3.62 -12.88
N SER A 431 -2.66 -3.84 -13.78
CA SER A 431 -2.73 -3.71 -15.26
C SER A 431 -2.47 -5.02 -16.07
N CYS A 432 -3.03 -5.10 -17.29
CA CYS A 432 -2.50 -5.90 -18.41
C CYS A 432 -2.87 -5.27 -19.78
N VAL A 433 -2.00 -5.45 -20.78
CA VAL A 433 -1.94 -4.77 -22.09
C VAL A 433 -2.30 -5.73 -23.22
N THR A 434 -2.97 -5.24 -24.28
CA THR A 434 -2.71 -5.59 -25.69
C THR A 434 -3.25 -4.48 -26.61
N ALA A 435 -2.66 -4.33 -27.80
CA ALA A 435 -2.90 -3.23 -28.74
C ALA A 435 -3.43 -3.75 -30.10
N LEU A 436 -4.46 -3.09 -30.67
CA LEU A 436 -4.46 -2.28 -31.91
C LEU A 436 -5.88 -2.17 -32.51
N ASP A 437 -6.25 -0.96 -32.99
CA ASP A 437 -7.48 -0.53 -33.70
C ASP A 437 -8.87 -0.88 -33.13
N GLY A 438 -8.89 -1.60 -32.01
CA GLY A 438 -10.08 -1.82 -31.19
C GLY A 438 -10.30 -0.77 -30.12
N TYR A 439 -9.42 0.21 -29.87
CA TYR A 439 -9.41 0.98 -28.60
C TYR A 439 -10.77 1.51 -28.14
N TYR A 440 -11.57 2.12 -29.02
CA TYR A 440 -12.91 2.60 -28.66
C TYR A 440 -13.89 1.46 -28.38
N VAL A 441 -13.86 0.42 -29.20
CA VAL A 441 -14.66 -0.81 -29.05
C VAL A 441 -14.25 -1.55 -27.78
N GLU A 442 -12.96 -1.71 -27.54
CA GLU A 442 -12.35 -2.28 -26.34
C GLU A 442 -12.69 -1.46 -25.10
N SER A 443 -12.64 -0.13 -25.16
CA SER A 443 -13.02 0.74 -24.04
C SER A 443 -14.50 0.55 -23.69
N ILE A 444 -15.38 0.49 -24.68
CA ILE A 444 -16.81 0.20 -24.48
C ILE A 444 -17.02 -1.22 -23.92
N ILE A 445 -16.32 -2.21 -24.47
CA ILE A 445 -16.39 -3.61 -24.02
C ILE A 445 -15.89 -3.75 -22.58
N CYS A 446 -14.72 -3.17 -22.24
CA CYS A 446 -14.18 -3.15 -20.89
C CYS A 446 -15.16 -2.50 -19.93
N VAL A 447 -15.71 -1.33 -20.27
CA VAL A 447 -16.69 -0.66 -19.41
C VAL A 447 -17.96 -1.49 -19.23
N PHE A 448 -18.47 -2.11 -20.31
CA PHE A 448 -19.62 -3.01 -20.24
C PHE A 448 -19.34 -4.22 -19.35
N ILE A 449 -18.21 -4.91 -19.56
CA ILE A 449 -17.75 -6.03 -18.72
C ILE A 449 -17.61 -5.56 -17.26
N GLY A 450 -17.10 -4.36 -17.03
CA GLY A 450 -16.97 -3.75 -15.70
C GLY A 450 -18.32 -3.52 -15.03
N PHE A 451 -19.33 -3.02 -15.75
CA PHE A 451 -20.69 -2.86 -15.24
C PHE A 451 -21.37 -4.21 -14.98
N CYS A 452 -21.20 -5.19 -15.87
CA CYS A 452 -21.65 -6.57 -15.63
C CYS A 452 -20.99 -7.15 -14.37
N TRP A 453 -19.67 -7.00 -14.23
CA TRP A 453 -18.94 -7.43 -13.05
C TRP A 453 -19.49 -6.76 -11.79
N TRP A 454 -19.70 -5.44 -11.82
CA TRP A 454 -20.22 -4.68 -10.69
C TRP A 454 -21.62 -5.13 -10.28
N PHE A 455 -22.49 -5.43 -11.26
CA PHE A 455 -23.85 -5.89 -11.02
C PHE A 455 -23.91 -7.32 -10.46
N PHE A 456 -23.17 -8.27 -11.05
CA PHE A 456 -23.25 -9.69 -10.70
C PHE A 456 -22.31 -10.10 -9.55
N LEU A 457 -21.10 -9.55 -9.50
CA LEU A 457 -20.05 -9.93 -8.56
C LEU A 457 -19.86 -8.91 -7.43
N GLY A 458 -20.22 -7.64 -7.65
CA GLY A 458 -20.17 -6.61 -6.63
C GLY A 458 -20.99 -6.91 -5.35
N PRO A 459 -22.22 -7.47 -5.42
CA PRO A 459 -22.96 -7.89 -4.22
C PRO A 459 -22.25 -9.01 -3.44
N LYS A 460 -21.52 -9.91 -4.11
CA LYS A 460 -20.72 -10.95 -3.44
C LYS A 460 -19.56 -10.33 -2.66
N LEU A 461 -18.96 -9.25 -3.16
CA LEU A 461 -17.91 -8.52 -2.45
C LEU A 461 -18.44 -7.92 -1.13
N LYS A 462 -19.65 -7.36 -1.13
CA LYS A 462 -20.30 -6.87 0.10
C LYS A 462 -20.59 -8.01 1.07
N LYS A 463 -21.14 -9.12 0.56
CA LYS A 463 -21.46 -10.29 1.38
C LYS A 463 -20.22 -10.82 2.10
N LEU A 464 -19.06 -10.90 1.42
CA LEU A 464 -17.79 -11.31 2.02
C LEU A 464 -17.33 -10.39 3.16
N GLN A 465 -17.56 -9.08 3.03
CA GLN A 465 -17.23 -8.11 4.07
C GLN A 465 -18.05 -8.31 5.34
N ASP A 466 -19.32 -8.71 5.18
CA ASP A 466 -20.25 -8.92 6.30
C ASP A 466 -20.11 -10.33 6.91
N GLU A 467 -19.23 -11.19 6.37
CA GLU A 467 -18.92 -12.49 6.98
C GLU A 467 -18.21 -12.31 8.33
N GLY A 468 -18.60 -13.14 9.31
CA GLY A 468 -18.04 -13.09 10.65
C GLY A 468 -16.54 -13.43 10.69
N PRO A 469 -15.83 -13.07 11.78
CA PRO A 469 -14.39 -13.33 11.92
C PRO A 469 -14.00 -14.82 11.80
N SER A 470 -14.95 -15.74 11.98
CA SER A 470 -14.75 -17.19 11.80
C SER A 470 -14.49 -17.59 10.34
N SER A 471 -15.05 -16.87 9.37
CA SER A 471 -14.79 -17.08 7.94
C SER A 471 -13.38 -16.66 7.52
N TRP A 472 -12.73 -15.80 8.32
CA TRP A 472 -11.43 -15.20 8.05
C TRP A 472 -10.30 -15.73 8.95
N LYS A 473 -10.60 -16.73 9.78
CA LYS A 473 -9.63 -17.39 10.65
C LYS A 473 -9.47 -18.86 10.29
N CYS A 474 -8.23 -19.32 10.18
CA CYS A 474 -7.97 -20.75 10.15
C CYS A 474 -8.45 -21.38 11.46
N LYS A 475 -9.21 -22.47 11.36
CA LYS A 475 -9.50 -23.31 12.53
C LYS A 475 -8.19 -23.92 12.97
N ARG A 476 -7.81 -23.73 14.23
CA ARG A 476 -6.68 -24.46 14.82
C ARG A 476 -7.04 -25.94 14.75
N SER A 477 -6.30 -26.72 13.96
CA SER A 477 -6.34 -28.18 14.14
C SER A 477 -5.77 -28.43 15.53
N ASN A 478 -6.58 -29.01 16.41
CA ASN A 478 -6.04 -29.62 17.61
C ASN A 478 -5.12 -30.79 17.24
#